data_AF-A0AAD7EV04-F1
#
_entry.id   AF-A0AAD7EV04-F1
#
_cell.length_a   1.000
_cell.length_b   1.000
_cell.length_c   1.000
_cell.angle_alpha   90.00
_cell.angle_beta   90.00
_cell.angle_gamma   90.00
#
_symmetry.space_group_name_H-M   'P 1'
#
loop_
_entity.id
_entity.type
_entity.pdbx_description
1 polymer ?
#
loop_
_entity_poly.entity_id
_entity_poly.type
_entity_poly.pdbx_seq_one_letter_code
_entity_poly.pdbx_strand_id
1 'polypeptide(L)'
;MEALKKGVHPRVGRDTDEARADEEDDEDEDEETGVDSATQALSCSQRAAAQARAELVERLNTIPIVIEGLNRVCTSLASLFDAKFGELVVASNTVAPDVYRRFFIVISAEESVLQMATKPTLDALEAFVAAPTPRNASVLVEIPAVHELLTYEKVDVCRWILNRGKMVLDSLIKGPEPTKLPDRGIEKPGATDQLLLWLAQDQRAAKISKIET
;
A
#
# COMPACT_ATOMS: atom_id res chain seq x y z
N MET A 1 31.36 59.92 -1.69
CA MET A 1 30.89 59.84 -3.09
C MET A 1 29.73 58.86 -3.08
N GLU A 2 28.51 59.37 -2.91
CA GLU A 2 27.57 59.63 -4.01
C GLU A 2 27.13 58.32 -4.70
N ALA A 3 25.86 58.07 -5.03
CA ALA A 3 24.58 58.69 -4.75
C ALA A 3 23.52 57.74 -5.37
N LEU A 4 22.40 57.56 -4.68
CA LEU A 4 21.02 57.61 -5.19
C LEU A 4 20.70 57.24 -6.67
N LYS A 5 19.73 56.33 -6.86
CA LYS A 5 18.39 56.59 -7.47
C LYS A 5 17.64 55.25 -7.66
N LYS A 6 16.55 54.98 -6.93
CA LYS A 6 15.14 55.37 -7.19
C LYS A 6 14.63 55.00 -8.59
N GLY A 7 13.65 54.10 -8.61
CA GLY A 7 12.78 53.81 -9.75
C GLY A 7 11.43 53.30 -9.25
N VAL A 8 10.57 54.23 -8.83
CA VAL A 8 9.14 54.07 -8.56
C VAL A 8 8.41 54.40 -9.86
N HIS A 9 7.53 53.54 -10.36
CA HIS A 9 6.09 53.81 -10.48
C HIS A 9 5.34 52.69 -11.22
N PRO A 10 4.04 52.53 -10.89
CA PRO A 10 3.11 51.53 -11.39
C PRO A 10 2.40 52.04 -12.65
N ARG A 11 1.53 51.23 -13.25
CA ARG A 11 0.20 51.65 -13.73
C ARG A 11 -0.53 50.53 -14.47
N VAL A 12 -1.83 50.42 -14.14
CA VAL A 12 -2.99 50.30 -15.06
C VAL A 12 -3.08 48.97 -15.80
N GLY A 13 -4.11 48.14 -15.62
CA GLY A 13 -5.53 48.42 -15.41
C GLY A 13 -6.32 47.80 -16.58
N ARG A 14 -7.64 47.60 -16.37
CA ARG A 14 -8.69 47.15 -17.31
C ARG A 14 -9.15 45.70 -17.04
N ASP A 15 -10.28 45.52 -16.34
CA ASP A 15 -11.71 45.50 -16.81
C ASP A 15 -11.95 44.28 -17.71
N THR A 16 -13.03 43.50 -17.69
CA THR A 16 -14.32 43.39 -16.97
C THR A 16 -14.92 42.04 -17.46
N ASP A 17 -16.14 41.73 -17.01
CA ASP A 17 -17.08 40.73 -17.54
C ASP A 17 -17.04 39.36 -16.83
N GLU A 18 -17.93 39.16 -15.86
CA GLU A 18 -19.35 38.82 -16.05
C GLU A 18 -19.52 37.41 -16.65
N ALA A 19 -19.72 36.44 -15.76
CA ALA A 19 -20.63 35.33 -16.02
C ALA A 19 -21.24 34.91 -14.68
N ARG A 20 -22.39 35.53 -14.42
CA ARG A 20 -23.40 35.18 -13.43
C ARG A 20 -24.09 33.89 -13.90
N ALA A 21 -24.17 32.90 -13.01
CA ALA A 21 -25.16 31.82 -13.04
C ALA A 21 -25.61 31.70 -11.58
N ASP A 22 -26.75 32.30 -11.22
CA ASP A 22 -28.07 31.66 -11.19
C ASP A 22 -27.97 30.35 -10.38
N GLU A 23 -28.18 30.44 -9.05
CA GLU A 23 -29.51 30.29 -8.42
C GLU A 23 -30.18 28.99 -8.86
N GLU A 24 -29.81 27.87 -8.21
CA GLU A 24 -30.80 26.83 -7.91
C GLU A 24 -30.91 26.74 -6.38
N ASP A 25 -32.12 27.08 -6.00
CA ASP A 25 -32.72 27.23 -4.69
C ASP A 25 -33.27 25.85 -4.31
N ASP A 26 -32.48 25.03 -3.63
CA ASP A 26 -32.98 23.82 -2.97
C ASP A 26 -33.30 24.19 -1.52
N GLU A 27 -34.42 24.88 -1.34
CA GLU A 27 -35.15 24.95 -0.07
C GLU A 27 -35.69 23.53 0.24
N ASP A 28 -34.83 22.67 0.78
CA ASP A 28 -35.29 21.52 1.54
C ASP A 28 -35.85 22.06 2.87
N GLU A 29 -37.14 22.41 2.84
CA GLU A 29 -37.99 22.50 4.02
C GLU A 29 -38.07 21.11 4.67
N ASP A 30 -37.02 20.72 5.39
CA ASP A 30 -37.10 19.63 6.35
C ASP A 30 -38.00 20.10 7.49
N GLU A 31 -39.29 19.75 7.37
CA GLU A 31 -40.24 19.72 8.47
C GLU A 31 -39.54 19.12 9.69
N GLU A 32 -39.39 19.95 10.72
CA GLU A 32 -38.80 19.63 12.01
C GLU A 32 -39.64 18.56 12.71
N THR A 33 -39.44 17.31 12.31
CA THR A 33 -39.69 16.19 13.20
C THR A 33 -38.48 16.13 14.11
N GLY A 34 -38.66 16.58 15.35
CA GLY A 34 -37.71 16.45 16.45
C GLY A 34 -37.44 14.97 16.76
N VAL A 35 -36.73 14.29 15.87
CA VAL A 35 -36.11 13.00 16.12
C VAL A 35 -34.83 13.31 16.85
N ASP A 36 -34.89 13.15 18.18
CA ASP A 36 -33.82 13.43 19.12
C ASP A 36 -32.45 13.11 18.51
N SER A 37 -31.54 14.10 18.49
CA SER A 37 -30.15 13.99 17.99
C SER A 37 -29.41 12.74 18.53
N ALA A 38 -29.79 12.27 19.72
CA ALA A 38 -29.35 11.02 20.31
C ALA A 38 -29.71 9.76 19.48
N THR A 39 -30.91 9.72 18.88
CA THR A 39 -31.39 8.61 18.04
C THR A 39 -30.61 8.52 16.73
N GLN A 40 -30.25 9.65 16.14
CA GLN A 40 -29.45 9.69 14.91
C GLN A 40 -28.00 9.24 15.16
N ALA A 41 -27.40 9.69 16.27
CA ALA A 41 -26.06 9.27 16.71
C ALA A 41 -25.98 7.76 17.00
N LEU A 42 -27.00 7.18 17.65
CA LEU A 42 -27.11 5.74 17.90
C LEU A 42 -27.16 4.94 16.59
N SER A 43 -27.90 5.42 15.58
CA SER A 43 -27.97 4.75 14.27
C SER A 43 -26.63 4.78 13.52
N CYS A 44 -25.88 5.88 13.62
CA CYS A 44 -24.57 6.03 12.98
C CYS A 44 -23.54 5.09 13.63
N SER A 45 -23.52 5.04 14.97
CA SER A 45 -22.66 4.13 15.73
C SER A 45 -22.96 2.66 15.44
N GLN A 46 -24.24 2.27 15.34
CA GLN A 46 -24.63 0.91 14.96
C GLN A 46 -24.17 0.53 13.55
N ARG A 47 -24.24 1.47 12.58
CA ARG A 47 -23.75 1.25 11.22
C ARG A 47 -22.23 1.08 11.18
N ALA A 48 -21.48 1.92 11.91
CA ALA A 48 -20.02 1.81 12.00
C ALA A 48 -19.59 0.47 12.62
N ALA A 49 -20.24 0.03 13.70
CA ALA A 49 -19.97 -1.25 14.34
C ALA A 49 -20.30 -2.45 13.41
N ALA A 50 -21.41 -2.38 12.68
CA ALA A 50 -21.76 -3.41 11.70
C ALA A 50 -20.74 -3.47 10.55
N GLN A 51 -20.28 -2.31 10.07
CA GLN A 51 -19.26 -2.23 9.03
C GLN A 51 -17.91 -2.78 9.50
N ALA A 52 -17.44 -2.39 10.69
CA ALA A 52 -16.21 -2.91 11.27
C ALA A 52 -16.26 -4.44 11.47
N ARG A 53 -17.42 -4.97 11.87
CA ARG A 53 -17.63 -6.42 11.98
C ARG A 53 -17.59 -7.11 10.61
N ALA A 54 -18.20 -6.53 9.58
CA ALA A 54 -18.17 -7.07 8.24
C ALA A 54 -16.73 -7.09 7.68
N GLU A 55 -15.99 -6.01 7.85
CA GLU A 55 -14.58 -5.90 7.44
C GLU A 55 -13.69 -6.92 8.16
N LEU A 56 -13.90 -7.12 9.47
CA LEU A 56 -13.18 -8.14 10.22
C LEU A 56 -13.45 -9.55 9.69
N VAL A 57 -14.71 -9.88 9.39
CA VAL A 57 -15.10 -11.19 8.84
C VAL A 57 -14.48 -11.40 7.45
N GLU A 58 -14.54 -10.39 6.58
CA GLU A 58 -13.92 -10.43 5.26
C GLU A 58 -12.39 -10.66 5.36
N ARG A 59 -11.74 -9.94 6.27
CA ARG A 59 -10.32 -10.06 6.54
C ARG A 59 -9.95 -11.48 7.00
N LEU A 60 -10.69 -12.06 7.93
CA LEU A 60 -10.48 -13.43 8.40
C LEU A 60 -10.67 -14.47 7.28
N ASN A 61 -11.62 -14.25 6.38
CA ASN A 61 -11.82 -15.14 5.23
C ASN A 61 -10.71 -15.03 4.17
N THR A 62 -10.05 -13.86 4.07
CA THR A 62 -9.03 -13.58 3.05
C THR A 62 -7.63 -14.07 3.45
N ILE A 63 -7.30 -14.00 4.74
CA ILE A 63 -6.01 -14.44 5.29
C ILE A 63 -5.57 -15.84 4.81
N PRO A 64 -6.40 -16.90 4.90
CA PRO A 64 -5.97 -18.24 4.46
C PRO A 64 -5.67 -18.29 2.96
N ILE A 65 -6.41 -17.53 2.14
CA ILE A 65 -6.19 -17.45 0.69
C ILE A 65 -4.84 -16.79 0.39
N VAL A 66 -4.52 -15.70 1.08
CA VAL A 66 -3.24 -14.99 0.95
C VAL A 66 -2.09 -15.89 1.41
N ILE A 67 -2.21 -16.57 2.55
CA ILE A 67 -1.19 -17.49 3.05
C ILE A 67 -0.95 -18.64 2.06
N GLU A 68 -2.02 -19.21 1.49
CA GLU A 68 -1.90 -20.26 0.49
C GLU A 68 -1.19 -19.74 -0.78
N GLY A 69 -1.60 -18.57 -1.28
CA GLY A 69 -0.98 -17.91 -2.42
C GLY A 69 0.51 -17.62 -2.19
N LEU A 70 0.85 -17.09 -1.03
CA LEU A 70 2.23 -16.85 -0.63
C LEU A 70 3.01 -18.15 -0.50
N ASN A 71 2.43 -19.24 0.02
CA ASN A 71 3.12 -20.54 0.14
C ASN A 71 3.53 -21.11 -1.21
N ARG A 72 2.73 -20.88 -2.25
CA ARG A 72 3.06 -21.29 -3.63
C ARG A 72 4.25 -20.51 -4.21
N VAL A 73 4.48 -19.29 -3.70
CA VAL A 73 5.55 -18.40 -4.16
C VAL A 73 6.82 -18.53 -3.29
N CYS A 74 6.66 -18.50 -1.97
CA CYS A 74 7.69 -18.60 -0.96
C CYS A 74 7.09 -18.91 0.42
N THR A 75 7.46 -20.06 1.00
CA THR A 75 7.03 -20.46 2.36
C THR A 75 7.49 -19.48 3.44
N SER A 76 8.67 -18.84 3.29
CA SER A 76 9.15 -17.82 4.22
C SER A 76 8.32 -16.54 4.19
N LEU A 77 7.82 -16.13 3.02
CA LEU A 77 6.90 -15.00 2.92
C LEU A 77 5.54 -15.33 3.56
N ALA A 78 5.02 -16.54 3.32
CA ALA A 78 3.78 -16.99 3.94
C ALA A 78 3.89 -17.02 5.46
N SER A 79 4.99 -17.57 5.98
CA SER A 79 5.27 -17.63 7.43
C SER A 79 5.40 -16.23 8.03
N LEU A 80 6.07 -15.30 7.33
CA LEU A 80 6.17 -13.92 7.78
C LEU A 80 4.81 -13.22 7.77
N PHE A 81 3.99 -13.44 6.74
CA PHE A 81 2.65 -12.88 6.67
C PHE A 81 1.78 -13.40 7.82
N ASP A 82 1.73 -14.72 8.01
CA ASP A 82 0.96 -15.35 9.09
C ASP A 82 1.39 -14.85 10.48
N ALA A 83 2.70 -14.73 10.71
CA ALA A 83 3.24 -14.24 11.98
C ALA A 83 2.85 -12.79 12.31
N LYS A 84 2.54 -11.95 11.32
CA LYS A 84 2.22 -10.52 11.51
C LYS A 84 0.76 -10.17 11.22
N PHE A 85 0.07 -10.95 10.40
CA PHE A 85 -1.25 -10.66 9.88
C PHE A 85 -2.20 -11.87 9.93
N GLY A 86 -1.73 -13.02 10.42
CA GLY A 86 -2.52 -14.25 10.52
C GLY A 86 -3.71 -14.14 11.46
N GLU A 87 -4.59 -15.13 11.41
CA GLU A 87 -5.87 -15.14 12.13
C GLU A 87 -5.70 -14.93 13.64
N LEU A 88 -4.66 -15.53 14.24
CA LEU A 88 -4.37 -15.36 15.66
C LEU A 88 -4.03 -13.91 16.02
N VAL A 89 -3.26 -13.23 15.16
CA VAL A 89 -2.85 -11.82 15.37
C VAL A 89 -4.07 -10.90 15.23
N VAL A 90 -4.97 -11.21 14.31
CA VAL A 90 -6.25 -10.50 14.14
C VAL A 90 -7.16 -10.73 15.35
N ALA A 91 -7.30 -11.98 15.81
CA ALA A 91 -8.13 -12.33 16.95
C ALA A 91 -7.63 -11.70 18.26
N SER A 92 -6.30 -11.54 18.41
CA SER A 92 -5.69 -10.85 19.55
C SER A 92 -5.66 -9.32 19.41
N ASN A 93 -6.27 -8.77 18.34
CA ASN A 93 -6.29 -7.35 18.01
C ASN A 93 -4.88 -6.70 18.06
N THR A 94 -3.86 -7.46 17.66
CA THR A 94 -2.47 -7.02 17.71
C THR A 94 -2.13 -6.30 16.42
N VAL A 95 -1.60 -5.08 16.55
CA VAL A 95 -1.24 -4.25 15.40
C VAL A 95 0.18 -4.56 14.96
N ALA A 96 0.33 -5.04 13.72
CA ALA A 96 1.63 -5.24 13.11
C ALA A 96 2.34 -3.90 12.86
N PRO A 97 3.67 -3.82 13.04
CA PRO A 97 4.43 -2.65 12.62
C PRO A 97 4.27 -2.34 11.13
N ASP A 98 4.15 -1.04 10.80
CA ASP A 98 3.88 -0.56 9.42
C ASP A 98 4.93 -1.00 8.39
N VAL A 99 6.15 -1.31 8.82
CA VAL A 99 7.22 -1.84 7.97
C VAL A 99 6.80 -3.10 7.22
N TYR A 100 6.07 -4.02 7.87
CA TYR A 100 5.62 -5.27 7.25
C TYR A 100 4.57 -4.99 6.18
N ARG A 101 3.65 -4.08 6.48
CA ARG A 101 2.60 -3.70 5.54
C ARG A 101 3.21 -3.06 4.30
N ARG A 102 4.10 -2.07 4.48
CA ARG A 102 4.82 -1.44 3.35
C ARG A 102 5.60 -2.45 2.54
N PHE A 103 6.27 -3.39 3.21
CA PHE A 103 6.97 -4.48 2.55
C PHE A 103 6.04 -5.33 1.66
N PHE A 104 4.91 -5.82 2.19
CA PHE A 104 3.96 -6.62 1.39
C PHE A 104 3.33 -5.82 0.24
N ILE A 105 3.03 -4.53 0.43
CA ILE A 105 2.55 -3.65 -0.66
C ILE A 105 3.62 -3.59 -1.76
N VAL A 106 4.85 -3.27 -1.41
CA VAL A 106 5.96 -3.09 -2.36
C VAL A 106 6.20 -4.37 -3.14
N ILE A 107 6.36 -5.53 -2.48
CA ILE A 107 6.62 -6.79 -3.20
C ILE A 107 5.43 -7.29 -4.04
N SER A 108 4.20 -6.88 -3.69
CA SER A 108 2.99 -7.24 -4.45
C SER A 108 2.83 -6.43 -5.73
N ALA A 109 3.44 -5.24 -5.78
CA ALA A 109 3.48 -4.45 -6.99
C ALA A 109 4.48 -5.08 -7.99
N GLU A 110 3.98 -5.50 -9.16
CA GLU A 110 4.80 -6.13 -10.21
C GLU A 110 6.00 -5.25 -10.62
N GLU A 111 5.83 -3.93 -10.59
CA GLU A 111 6.87 -2.96 -10.92
C GLU A 111 8.02 -2.94 -9.89
N SER A 112 7.75 -3.25 -8.62
CA SER A 112 8.80 -3.28 -7.59
C SER A 112 9.82 -4.38 -7.85
N VAL A 113 9.38 -5.54 -8.33
CA VAL A 113 10.28 -6.66 -8.66
C VAL A 113 11.19 -6.26 -9.82
N LEU A 114 10.69 -5.49 -10.79
CA LEU A 114 11.48 -4.97 -11.91
C LEU A 114 12.50 -3.92 -11.45
N GLN A 115 12.11 -3.03 -10.54
CA GLN A 115 13.03 -2.04 -9.95
C GLN A 115 14.11 -2.71 -9.08
N MET A 116 13.79 -3.85 -8.46
CA MET A 116 14.75 -4.66 -7.70
C MET A 116 15.63 -5.56 -8.56
N ALA A 117 15.31 -5.71 -9.85
CA ALA A 117 16.06 -6.54 -10.80
C ALA A 117 17.22 -5.80 -11.48
N THR A 118 17.74 -4.71 -10.90
CA THR A 118 18.99 -4.11 -11.39
C THR A 118 20.18 -4.94 -10.91
N LYS A 119 21.21 -5.06 -11.76
CA LYS A 119 22.40 -5.84 -11.43
C LYS A 119 23.09 -5.38 -10.12
N PRO A 120 23.29 -4.08 -9.85
CA PRO A 120 23.88 -3.62 -8.59
C PRO A 120 23.06 -4.03 -7.35
N THR A 121 21.74 -3.91 -7.42
CA THR A 121 20.84 -4.31 -6.33
C THR A 121 20.90 -5.80 -6.06
N LEU A 122 20.96 -6.63 -7.10
CA LEU A 122 21.08 -8.08 -6.96
C LEU A 122 22.46 -8.49 -6.42
N ASP A 123 23.54 -7.82 -6.83
CA ASP A 123 24.88 -8.06 -6.31
C ASP A 123 24.95 -7.72 -4.80
N ALA A 124 24.30 -6.62 -4.38
CA ALA A 124 24.19 -6.23 -2.97
C ALA A 124 23.36 -7.24 -2.15
N LEU A 125 22.21 -7.68 -2.69
CA LEU A 125 21.38 -8.73 -2.08
C LEU A 125 22.14 -10.06 -1.97
N GLU A 126 22.91 -10.43 -2.97
CA GLU A 126 23.75 -11.63 -2.96
C GLU A 126 24.82 -11.57 -1.88
N ALA A 127 25.54 -10.44 -1.78
CA ALA A 127 26.52 -10.23 -0.73
C ALA A 127 25.89 -10.29 0.69
N PHE A 128 24.69 -9.73 0.86
CA PHE A 128 23.96 -9.81 2.12
C PHE A 128 23.47 -11.23 2.44
N VAL A 129 22.89 -11.94 1.47
CA VAL A 129 22.42 -13.33 1.67
C VAL A 129 23.58 -14.28 1.99
N ALA A 130 24.74 -14.07 1.37
CA ALA A 130 25.95 -14.83 1.67
C ALA A 130 26.53 -14.50 3.06
N ALA A 131 26.48 -13.22 3.47
CA ALA A 131 26.99 -12.74 4.74
C ALA A 131 26.08 -11.63 5.33
N PRO A 132 25.11 -11.99 6.19
CA PRO A 132 24.09 -11.05 6.70
C PRO A 132 24.66 -10.19 7.83
N THR A 133 25.53 -9.26 7.47
CA THR A 133 26.15 -8.30 8.39
C THR A 133 25.45 -6.94 8.29
N PRO A 134 25.49 -6.09 9.34
CA PRO A 134 24.95 -4.72 9.27
C PRO A 134 25.57 -3.90 8.14
N ARG A 135 26.86 -4.14 7.86
CA ARG A 135 27.57 -3.53 6.72
C ARG A 135 26.94 -3.91 5.39
N ASN A 136 26.67 -5.19 5.16
CA ASN A 136 26.05 -5.63 3.91
C ASN A 136 24.57 -5.22 3.83
N ALA A 137 23.86 -5.16 4.97
CA ALA A 137 22.50 -4.63 5.02
C ALA A 137 22.44 -3.16 4.59
N SER A 138 23.42 -2.33 5.01
CA SER A 138 23.47 -0.91 4.66
C SER A 138 23.64 -0.62 3.15
N VAL A 139 24.04 -1.62 2.37
CA VAL A 139 24.14 -1.50 0.90
C VAL A 139 22.76 -1.69 0.24
N LEU A 140 21.77 -2.23 0.95
CA LEU A 140 20.41 -2.46 0.46
C LEU A 140 19.50 -1.23 0.56
N VAL A 141 20.06 -0.05 0.83
CA VAL A 141 19.31 1.23 0.90
C VAL A 141 18.56 1.55 -0.40
N GLU A 142 18.99 0.99 -1.53
CA GLU A 142 18.31 1.12 -2.83
C GLU A 142 16.95 0.41 -2.87
N ILE A 143 16.65 -0.47 -1.90
CA ILE A 143 15.34 -1.07 -1.71
C ILE A 143 14.83 -0.71 -0.30
N PRO A 144 14.23 0.48 -0.12
CA PRO A 144 13.86 0.99 1.20
C PRO A 144 13.02 0.01 2.02
N ALA A 145 12.03 -0.65 1.41
CA ALA A 145 11.16 -1.60 2.11
C ALA A 145 11.90 -2.84 2.62
N VAL A 146 12.91 -3.33 1.90
CA VAL A 146 13.74 -4.45 2.33
C VAL A 146 14.72 -4.00 3.41
N HIS A 147 15.36 -2.85 3.23
CA HIS A 147 16.27 -2.28 4.21
C HIS A 147 15.59 -2.04 5.57
N GLU A 148 14.38 -1.47 5.56
CA GLU A 148 13.59 -1.29 6.77
C GLU A 148 13.19 -2.63 7.39
N LEU A 149 12.74 -3.61 6.59
CA LEU A 149 12.37 -4.94 7.09
C LEU A 149 13.54 -5.66 7.79
N LEU A 150 14.77 -5.47 7.28
CA LEU A 150 15.98 -6.05 7.86
C LEU A 150 16.32 -5.53 9.25
N THR A 151 15.72 -4.42 9.69
CA THR A 151 15.83 -3.97 11.08
C THR A 151 14.98 -4.81 12.03
N TYR A 152 14.06 -5.62 11.51
CA TYR A 152 13.12 -6.45 12.29
C TYR A 152 13.26 -7.96 12.05
N GLU A 153 13.57 -8.40 10.84
CA GLU A 153 13.54 -9.82 10.45
C GLU A 153 14.80 -10.28 9.69
N LYS A 154 14.98 -11.61 9.60
CA LYS A 154 16.18 -12.24 9.03
C LYS A 154 16.04 -12.72 7.56
N VAL A 155 17.22 -12.95 6.99
CA VAL A 155 17.74 -13.40 5.67
C VAL A 155 16.83 -14.14 4.68
N ASP A 156 15.85 -14.93 5.09
CA ASP A 156 15.20 -15.89 4.17
C ASP A 156 14.33 -15.20 3.10
N VAL A 157 13.68 -14.10 3.48
CA VAL A 157 12.95 -13.24 2.55
C VAL A 157 13.89 -12.63 1.51
N CYS A 158 15.08 -12.19 1.92
CA CYS A 158 16.08 -11.64 1.00
C CYS A 158 16.58 -12.69 -0.01
N ARG A 159 16.67 -13.96 0.38
CA ARG A 159 17.05 -15.04 -0.53
C ARG A 159 15.98 -15.26 -1.62
N TRP A 160 14.71 -15.24 -1.25
CA TRP A 160 13.63 -15.33 -2.23
C TRP A 160 13.65 -14.14 -3.19
N ILE A 161 13.78 -12.92 -2.66
CA ILE A 161 13.89 -11.70 -3.43
C ILE A 161 15.03 -11.79 -4.45
N LEU A 162 16.22 -12.21 -4.01
CA LEU A 162 17.40 -12.37 -4.86
C LEU A 162 17.13 -13.33 -6.03
N ASN A 163 16.57 -14.51 -5.73
CA ASN A 163 16.26 -15.51 -6.74
C ASN A 163 15.23 -14.98 -7.75
N ARG A 164 14.16 -14.34 -7.26
CA ARG A 164 13.12 -13.77 -8.12
C ARG A 164 13.68 -12.66 -9.02
N GLY A 165 14.47 -11.76 -8.45
CA GLY A 165 15.11 -10.68 -9.20
C GLY A 165 16.08 -11.18 -10.28
N LYS A 166 16.90 -12.21 -9.98
CA LYS A 166 17.75 -12.88 -10.98
C LYS A 166 16.94 -13.49 -12.12
N MET A 167 15.83 -14.18 -11.82
CA MET A 167 14.95 -14.73 -12.87
C MET A 167 14.37 -13.65 -13.78
N VAL A 168 13.93 -12.53 -13.19
CA VAL A 168 13.38 -11.41 -13.95
C VAL A 168 14.45 -10.75 -14.81
N LEU A 169 15.63 -10.48 -14.27
CA LEU A 169 16.76 -9.93 -15.03
C LEU A 169 17.18 -10.85 -16.19
N ASP A 170 17.26 -12.16 -15.95
CA ASP A 170 17.56 -13.15 -17.00
C ASP A 170 16.50 -13.14 -18.10
N SER A 171 15.23 -12.99 -17.74
CA SER A 171 14.11 -12.93 -18.70
C SER A 171 14.17 -11.65 -19.55
N LEU A 172 14.56 -10.52 -18.94
CA LEU A 172 14.76 -9.26 -19.64
C LEU A 172 15.95 -9.30 -20.60
N ILE A 173 17.06 -9.94 -20.20
CA ILE A 173 18.28 -10.07 -21.03
C ILE A 173 18.03 -11.00 -22.22
N LYS A 174 17.34 -12.12 -22.00
CA LYS A 174 17.02 -13.09 -23.06
C LYS A 174 15.99 -12.56 -24.05
N GLY A 175 15.25 -11.52 -23.66
CA GLY A 175 14.10 -10.99 -24.39
C GLY A 175 12.89 -11.93 -24.29
N PRO A 176 11.67 -11.46 -24.65
CA PRO A 176 10.52 -12.35 -24.73
C PRO A 176 10.81 -13.41 -25.79
N GLU A 177 10.80 -14.68 -25.37
CA GLU A 177 10.64 -15.77 -26.33
C GLU A 177 9.36 -15.48 -27.13
N PRO A 178 9.30 -15.66 -28.45
CA PRO A 178 8.09 -15.43 -29.24
C PRO A 178 7.02 -16.47 -28.88
N THR A 179 6.37 -16.30 -27.73
CA THR A 179 5.22 -17.09 -27.32
C THR A 179 4.01 -16.65 -28.13
N LYS A 180 3.47 -17.59 -28.90
CA LYS A 180 2.14 -17.49 -29.53
C LYS A 180 1.14 -17.01 -28.47
N LEU A 181 0.49 -15.89 -28.76
CA LEU A 181 -0.54 -15.28 -27.92
C LEU A 181 -1.56 -16.35 -27.48
N PRO A 182 -1.70 -16.64 -26.17
CA PRO A 182 -2.83 -17.42 -25.70
C PRO A 182 -4.09 -16.56 -25.75
N ASP A 183 -5.17 -17.19 -26.22
CA ASP A 183 -6.52 -16.64 -26.31
C ASP A 183 -6.96 -16.16 -24.91
N ARG A 184 -7.35 -14.88 -24.80
CA ARG A 184 -7.67 -14.22 -23.53
C ARG A 184 -9.01 -14.73 -22.99
N GLY A 185 -8.97 -15.84 -22.25
CA GLY A 185 -9.99 -16.19 -21.28
C GLY A 185 -9.86 -15.29 -20.05
N ILE A 186 -10.98 -14.77 -19.55
CA ILE A 186 -11.08 -13.91 -18.37
C ILE A 186 -10.56 -14.70 -17.15
N GLU A 187 -9.33 -14.42 -16.70
CA GLU A 187 -8.76 -15.02 -15.48
C GLU A 187 -9.31 -14.33 -14.23
N LYS A 188 -9.59 -15.13 -13.20
CA LYS A 188 -9.98 -14.66 -11.87
C LYS A 188 -8.85 -13.83 -11.24
N PRO A 189 -9.15 -12.83 -10.39
CA PRO A 189 -8.12 -12.00 -9.77
C PRO A 189 -7.09 -12.85 -9.02
N GLY A 190 -5.82 -12.59 -9.29
CA GLY A 190 -4.69 -13.35 -8.78
C GLY A 190 -4.48 -13.15 -7.28
N ALA A 191 -3.60 -13.96 -6.67
CA ALA A 191 -3.23 -13.82 -5.26
C ALA A 191 -2.63 -12.43 -4.94
N THR A 192 -1.99 -11.79 -5.92
CA THR A 192 -1.47 -10.42 -5.83
C THR A 192 -2.59 -9.37 -5.76
N ASP A 193 -3.65 -9.54 -6.55
CA ASP A 193 -4.81 -8.63 -6.53
C ASP A 193 -5.56 -8.73 -5.20
N GLN A 194 -5.67 -9.94 -4.66
CA GLN A 194 -6.27 -10.17 -3.34
C GLN A 194 -5.40 -9.61 -2.21
N LEU A 195 -4.08 -9.72 -2.31
CA LEU A 195 -3.15 -9.12 -1.35
C LEU A 195 -3.23 -7.57 -1.38
N LEU A 196 -3.29 -6.96 -2.56
CA LEU A 196 -3.44 -5.50 -2.71
C LEU A 196 -4.79 -5.01 -2.19
N LEU A 197 -5.87 -5.73 -2.49
CA LEU A 197 -7.20 -5.42 -1.95
C LEU A 197 -7.23 -5.50 -0.42
N TRP A 198 -6.62 -6.56 0.14
CA TRP A 198 -6.52 -6.77 1.58
C TRP A 198 -5.72 -5.65 2.27
N LEU A 199 -4.57 -5.26 1.70
CA LEU A 199 -3.72 -4.18 2.23
C LEU A 199 -4.40 -2.81 2.15
N ALA A 200 -5.23 -2.58 1.13
CA ALA A 200 -6.02 -1.37 0.97
C ALA A 200 -7.19 -1.29 1.98
N GLN A 201 -7.81 -2.42 2.32
CA GLN A 201 -8.85 -2.51 3.36
C GLN A 201 -8.25 -2.24 4.75
N ASP A 202 -7.11 -2.87 5.07
CA ASP A 202 -6.41 -2.67 6.35
C ASP A 202 -6.04 -1.19 6.60
N GLN A 203 -5.91 -0.35 5.56
CA GLN A 203 -5.66 1.11 5.68
C GLN A 203 -6.90 1.90 6.12
N ARG A 204 -8.10 1.38 5.86
CA ARG A 204 -9.37 2.02 6.29
C ARG A 204 -9.64 1.73 7.76
N ALA A 205 -9.50 0.48 8.20
CA ALA A 205 -9.63 0.10 9.61
C ALA A 205 -8.68 0.89 10.54
N ALA A 206 -7.41 1.06 10.16
CA ALA A 206 -6.42 1.79 10.95
C ALA A 206 -6.69 3.31 11.05
N LYS A 207 -7.40 3.89 10.07
CA LYS A 207 -7.82 5.30 10.09
C LYS A 207 -9.04 5.53 10.97
N ILE A 208 -9.96 4.58 11.06
CA ILE A 208 -11.15 4.68 11.91
C ILE A 208 -10.75 4.69 13.40
N SER A 209 -9.81 3.83 13.80
CA SER A 209 -9.30 3.80 15.19
C SER A 209 -8.59 5.09 15.64
N LYS A 210 -8.10 5.93 14.72
CA LYS A 210 -7.42 7.20 15.04
C LYS A 210 -8.35 8.40 15.16
N ILE A 211 -9.63 8.26 14.77
CA ILE A 211 -10.62 9.35 14.83
C ILE A 211 -11.41 9.28 16.16
N GLU A 212 -11.41 8.15 16.86
CA GLU A 212 -12.08 7.95 18.15
C GLU A 212 -11.18 8.19 19.39
N THR A 213 -9.97 8.75 19.23
CA THR A 213 -9.08 9.11 20.36
C THR A 213 -8.78 10.60 20.38
#